data_AF-A0A836V261-F1
#
_entry.id   AF-A0A836V261-F1
#
_cell.length_a   1.000
_cell.length_b   1.000
_cell.length_c   1.000
_cell.angle_alpha   90.00
_cell.angle_beta   90.00
_cell.angle_gamma   90.00
#
_symmetry.space_group_name_H-M   'P 1'
#
loop_
_entity.id
_entity.type
_entity.pdbx_description
1 polymer ?
#
loop_
_entity_poly.entity_id
_entity_poly.type
_entity_poly.pdbx_seq_one_letter_code
_entity_poly.pdbx_strand_id
1 'polypeptide(L)'
;MTNEYVYIYSLICSCIGLLCLFIWVKKSTNVNSSTISFITWLLASVFVAGAEPVLFMLTGDISLDRYVWYCSFAAINLLSVFIITKLHRIEGIKLNRDSAVICLALIVLAAIQVARLVDKEIIETFLMNEFYKTSISTLNILTWSYIVVMTYARKSIERNNRGNS
;
A
#
# COMPACT_ATOMS: atom_id res chain seq x y z
N MET A 1 16.84 18.31 -4.74
CA MET A 1 17.47 17.55 -3.64
C MET A 1 16.48 16.98 -2.63
N THR A 2 15.29 17.54 -2.41
CA THR A 2 14.31 16.98 -1.45
C THR A 2 13.64 15.68 -1.88
N ASN A 3 13.49 15.42 -3.19
CA ASN A 3 12.81 14.22 -3.68
C ASN A 3 13.61 12.93 -3.44
N GLU A 4 14.94 12.92 -3.62
CA GLU A 4 15.75 11.69 -3.48
C GLU A 4 15.67 11.08 -2.08
N TYR A 5 15.69 11.91 -1.04
CA TYR A 5 15.54 11.45 0.34
C TYR A 5 14.17 10.82 0.58
N VAL A 6 13.09 11.40 0.04
CA VAL A 6 11.72 10.86 0.19
C VAL A 6 11.62 9.47 -0.44
N TYR A 7 12.25 9.24 -1.59
CA TYR A 7 12.33 7.91 -2.21
C TYR A 7 13.11 6.92 -1.36
N ILE A 8 14.29 7.32 -0.89
CA ILE A 8 15.14 6.47 -0.04
C ILE A 8 14.41 6.10 1.25
N TYR A 9 13.74 7.05 1.91
CA TYR A 9 12.96 6.77 3.12
C TYR A 9 11.76 5.85 2.84
N SER A 10 11.04 6.06 1.74
CA SER A 10 9.92 5.20 1.32
C SER A 10 10.39 3.76 1.04
N LEU A 11 11.52 3.62 0.34
CA LEU A 11 12.13 2.33 0.03
C LEU A 11 12.62 1.62 1.30
N ILE A 12 13.34 2.33 2.18
CA ILE A 12 13.81 1.79 3.46
C ILE A 12 12.63 1.36 4.32
N CYS A 13 11.57 2.17 4.41
CA CYS A 13 10.38 1.84 5.19
C CYS A 13 9.66 0.60 4.61
N SER A 14 9.61 0.47 3.29
CA SER A 14 9.04 -0.69 2.60
C SER A 14 9.89 -1.95 2.81
N CYS A 15 11.21 -1.85 2.79
CA CYS A 15 12.15 -2.95 3.05
C CYS A 15 12.09 -3.40 4.52
N ILE A 16 12.07 -2.47 5.47
CA ILE A 16 11.86 -2.77 6.90
C ILE A 16 10.50 -3.45 7.07
N GLY A 17 9.47 -2.95 6.38
CA GLY A 17 8.15 -3.53 6.34
C GLY A 17 8.14 -4.98 5.85
N LEU A 18 8.79 -5.26 4.73
CA LEU A 18 8.97 -6.62 4.19
C LEU A 18 9.66 -7.54 5.20
N LEU A 19 10.69 -7.04 5.88
CA LEU A 19 11.49 -7.80 6.84
C LEU A 19 10.69 -8.11 8.11
N CYS A 20 9.96 -7.12 8.65
CA CYS A 20 9.01 -7.32 9.74
C CYS A 20 7.92 -8.32 9.38
N LEU A 21 7.43 -8.27 8.14
CA LEU A 21 6.39 -9.15 7.64
C LEU A 21 6.93 -10.58 7.47
N PHE A 22 8.14 -10.76 6.94
CA PHE A 22 8.79 -12.07 6.81
C PHE A 22 8.99 -12.74 8.17
N ILE A 23 9.45 -11.98 9.18
CA ILE A 23 9.56 -12.45 10.56
C ILE A 23 8.18 -12.83 11.13
N TRP A 24 7.15 -12.05 10.83
CA TRP A 24 5.80 -12.29 11.34
C TRP A 24 5.12 -13.49 10.69
N VAL A 25 5.24 -13.67 9.37
CA VAL A 25 4.74 -14.85 8.64
C VAL A 25 5.41 -16.12 9.12
N LYS A 26 6.74 -16.11 9.32
CA LYS A 26 7.44 -17.27 9.90
C LYS A 26 6.99 -17.62 11.32
N LYS A 27 6.51 -16.63 12.08
CA LYS A 27 6.09 -16.81 13.47
C LYS A 27 4.59 -17.14 13.61
N SER A 28 3.77 -16.78 12.62
CA SER A 28 2.32 -17.00 12.64
C SER A 28 1.98 -18.30 11.91
N THR A 29 1.56 -19.33 12.64
CA THR A 29 1.13 -20.62 12.07
C THR A 29 -0.28 -20.59 11.45
N ASN A 30 -1.05 -19.52 11.67
CA ASN A 30 -2.38 -19.34 11.09
C ASN A 30 -2.42 -18.13 10.15
N VAL A 31 -2.96 -18.34 8.95
CA VAL A 31 -3.23 -17.30 7.96
C VAL A 31 -4.50 -16.57 8.37
N ASN A 32 -4.37 -15.32 8.81
CA ASN A 32 -5.51 -14.48 9.16
C ASN A 32 -5.88 -13.53 8.01
N SER A 33 -7.15 -13.14 7.95
CA SER A 33 -7.67 -12.13 7.00
C SER A 33 -6.78 -10.88 6.92
N SER A 34 -6.41 -10.33 8.08
CA SER A 34 -5.53 -9.16 8.16
C SER A 34 -4.14 -9.44 7.58
N THR A 35 -3.58 -10.65 7.78
CA THR A 35 -2.28 -11.05 7.23
C THR A 35 -2.25 -10.95 5.71
N ILE A 36 -3.27 -11.53 5.06
CA ILE A 36 -3.39 -11.54 3.59
C ILE A 36 -3.42 -10.10 3.08
N SER A 37 -4.28 -9.27 3.64
CA SER A 37 -4.43 -7.88 3.19
C SER A 37 -3.17 -7.05 3.38
N PHE A 38 -2.45 -7.23 4.50
CA PHE A 38 -1.20 -6.52 4.73
C PHE A 38 -0.09 -6.95 3.78
N ILE A 39 0.04 -8.25 3.52
CA ILE A 39 1.00 -8.77 2.54
C ILE A 39 0.75 -8.16 1.18
N THR A 40 -0.50 -8.22 0.71
CA THR A 40 -0.83 -7.72 -0.63
C THR A 40 -0.61 -6.22 -0.74
N TRP A 41 -1.01 -5.43 0.26
CA TRP A 41 -0.76 -3.98 0.28
C TRP A 41 0.73 -3.63 0.26
N LEU A 42 1.53 -4.36 1.02
CA LEU A 42 2.96 -4.10 1.14
C LEU A 42 3.70 -4.47 -0.15
N LEU A 43 3.36 -5.60 -0.78
CA LEU A 43 3.87 -5.97 -2.10
C LEU A 43 3.49 -4.93 -3.16
N ALA A 44 2.27 -4.42 -3.14
CA ALA A 44 1.82 -3.37 -4.03
C ALA A 44 2.65 -2.09 -3.85
N SER A 45 2.89 -1.69 -2.60
CA SER A 45 3.65 -0.49 -2.25
C SER A 45 5.10 -0.59 -2.72
N VAL A 46 5.74 -1.76 -2.55
CA VAL A 46 7.10 -2.03 -3.03
C VAL A 46 7.15 -2.00 -4.56
N PHE A 47 6.19 -2.65 -5.22
CA PHE A 47 6.15 -2.71 -6.68
C PHE A 47 5.98 -1.32 -7.28
N VAL A 48 5.06 -0.53 -6.73
CA VAL A 48 4.88 0.88 -7.09
C VAL A 48 6.20 1.66 -6.88
N ALA A 49 6.78 1.63 -5.69
CA ALA A 49 8.01 2.38 -5.40
C ALA A 49 9.19 2.00 -6.30
N GLY A 50 9.29 0.72 -6.70
CA GLY A 50 10.34 0.24 -7.61
C GLY A 50 10.05 0.50 -9.09
N ALA A 51 8.79 0.54 -9.50
CA ALA A 51 8.40 0.74 -10.90
C ALA A 51 8.64 2.18 -11.38
N GLU A 52 8.52 3.17 -10.50
CA GLU A 52 8.70 4.59 -10.86
C GLU A 52 10.05 4.90 -11.53
N PRO A 53 11.21 4.63 -10.90
CA PRO A 53 12.50 4.95 -11.49
C PRO A 53 12.78 4.15 -12.76
N VAL A 54 12.27 2.92 -12.84
CA VAL A 54 12.47 2.05 -14.01
C VAL A 54 11.71 2.60 -15.23
N LEU A 55 10.48 3.06 -15.04
CA LEU A 55 9.68 3.65 -16.12
C LEU A 55 10.36 4.90 -16.70
N PHE A 56 10.81 5.83 -15.83
CA PHE A 56 11.49 7.05 -16.25
C PHE A 56 12.84 6.83 -16.96
N MET A 57 13.41 5.62 -16.87
CA MET A 57 14.63 5.26 -17.63
C MET A 57 14.33 4.65 -19.00
N LEU A 58 13.11 4.13 -19.24
CA LEU A 58 12.81 3.27 -20.38
C LEU A 58 12.22 3.98 -21.59
N THR A 59 11.32 4.96 -21.42
CA THR A 59 10.61 5.50 -22.59
C THR A 59 11.28 6.70 -23.22
N GLY A 60 12.08 7.46 -22.45
CA GLY A 60 12.72 8.70 -22.92
C GLY A 60 11.75 9.84 -23.24
N ASP A 61 10.44 9.62 -23.12
CA ASP A 61 9.38 10.62 -23.29
C ASP A 61 8.70 10.87 -21.94
N ILE A 62 8.95 12.05 -21.39
CA ILE A 62 8.46 12.48 -20.08
C ILE A 62 6.94 12.42 -20.00
N SER A 63 6.21 12.72 -21.09
CA SER A 63 4.75 12.75 -21.09
C SER A 63 4.18 11.34 -21.08
N LEU A 64 4.72 10.45 -21.92
CA LEU A 64 4.30 9.06 -21.99
C LEU A 64 4.63 8.31 -20.69
N ASP A 65 5.82 8.53 -20.11
CA ASP A 65 6.21 7.99 -18.81
C ASP A 65 5.21 8.31 -17.71
N ARG A 66 4.77 9.57 -17.65
CA ARG A 66 3.81 10.04 -16.65
C ARG A 66 2.46 9.36 -16.81
N TYR A 67 1.95 9.27 -18.04
CA TYR A 67 0.69 8.59 -18.31
C TYR A 67 0.75 7.12 -17.90
N VAL A 68 1.77 6.39 -18.35
CA VAL A 68 1.99 4.98 -18.01
C VAL A 68 2.14 4.80 -16.50
N TRP A 69 2.83 5.70 -15.82
CA TRP A 69 2.98 5.69 -14.38
C TRP A 69 1.65 5.81 -13.64
N TYR A 70 0.84 6.83 -13.96
CA TYR A 70 -0.44 7.05 -13.29
C TYR A 70 -1.40 5.88 -13.51
N CYS A 71 -1.49 5.37 -14.74
CA CYS A 71 -2.33 4.22 -15.07
C CYS A 71 -1.84 2.94 -14.38
N SER A 72 -0.53 2.67 -14.40
CA SER A 72 0.05 1.50 -13.75
C SER A 72 -0.18 1.53 -12.25
N PHE A 73 0.05 2.68 -11.60
CA PHE A 73 -0.18 2.84 -10.16
C PHE A 73 -1.63 2.54 -9.79
N ALA A 74 -2.60 3.12 -10.50
CA ALA A 74 -4.01 2.87 -10.25
C ALA A 74 -4.36 1.39 -10.47
N ALA A 75 -3.87 0.78 -11.56
CA ALA A 75 -4.10 -0.62 -11.88
C ALA A 75 -3.52 -1.57 -10.82
N ILE A 76 -2.31 -1.32 -10.32
CA ILE A 76 -1.68 -2.13 -9.27
C ILE A 76 -2.54 -2.11 -8.00
N ASN A 77 -2.99 -0.94 -7.55
CA ASN A 77 -3.80 -0.82 -6.34
C ASN A 77 -5.16 -1.54 -6.48
N LEU A 78 -5.83 -1.40 -7.63
CA LEU A 78 -7.08 -2.12 -7.89
C LEU A 78 -6.87 -3.63 -8.01
N LEU A 79 -5.78 -4.06 -8.65
CA LEU A 79 -5.39 -5.46 -8.73
C LEU A 79 -5.12 -6.03 -7.33
N SER A 80 -4.50 -5.27 -6.43
CA SER A 80 -4.31 -5.66 -5.04
C SER A 80 -5.63 -5.88 -4.31
N VAL A 81 -6.63 -5.00 -4.49
CA VAL A 81 -7.97 -5.20 -3.92
C VAL A 81 -8.61 -6.48 -4.45
N PHE A 82 -8.48 -6.73 -5.75
CA PHE A 82 -8.96 -7.96 -6.37
C PHE A 82 -8.27 -9.21 -5.80
N ILE A 83 -6.94 -9.18 -5.66
CA ILE A 83 -6.15 -10.27 -5.06
C ILE A 83 -6.59 -10.53 -3.62
N ILE A 84 -6.73 -9.49 -2.80
CA ILE A 84 -7.19 -9.63 -1.41
C ILE A 84 -8.55 -10.33 -1.38
N THR A 85 -9.50 -9.83 -2.17
CA THR A 85 -10.87 -10.37 -2.18
C THR A 85 -10.90 -11.82 -2.68
N LYS A 86 -10.10 -12.13 -3.70
CA LYS A 86 -10.01 -13.47 -4.28
C LYS A 86 -9.35 -14.46 -3.33
N LEU A 87 -8.27 -14.08 -2.65
CA LEU A 87 -7.61 -14.92 -1.64
C LEU A 87 -8.55 -15.22 -0.46
N HIS A 88 -9.30 -14.23 0.03
CA HIS A 88 -10.31 -14.47 1.07
C HIS A 88 -11.38 -15.47 0.64
N ARG A 89 -11.83 -15.40 -0.62
CA ARG A 89 -12.80 -16.35 -1.18
C ARG A 89 -12.23 -17.76 -1.34
N ILE A 90 -10.97 -17.89 -1.75
CA ILE A 90 -10.29 -19.18 -1.94
C ILE A 90 -10.06 -19.87 -0.58
N GLU A 91 -9.58 -19.13 0.41
CA GLU A 91 -9.30 -19.65 1.75
C GLU A 91 -10.56 -19.81 2.61
N GLY A 92 -11.74 -19.39 2.12
CA GLY A 92 -12.99 -19.41 2.88
C GLY A 92 -13.00 -18.49 4.09
N ILE A 93 -12.10 -17.49 4.14
CA ILE A 93 -11.94 -16.57 5.26
C ILE A 93 -12.86 -15.36 5.05
N LYS A 94 -13.69 -15.05 6.06
CA LYS A 94 -14.51 -13.83 6.04
C LYS A 94 -13.62 -12.59 6.05
N LEU A 95 -13.95 -11.61 5.21
CA LEU A 95 -13.25 -10.34 5.16
C LEU A 95 -13.50 -9.58 6.47
N ASN A 96 -12.47 -9.42 7.29
CA ASN A 96 -12.58 -8.68 8.55
C ASN A 96 -12.52 -7.16 8.32
N ARG A 97 -12.91 -6.40 9.35
CA ARG A 97 -12.89 -4.93 9.33
C ARG A 97 -11.53 -4.37 8.92
N ASP A 98 -10.42 -4.95 9.41
CA ASP A 98 -9.07 -4.54 9.06
C ASP A 98 -8.79 -4.65 7.56
N SER A 99 -9.16 -5.78 6.96
CA SER A 99 -9.02 -6.03 5.53
C SER A 99 -9.87 -5.10 4.69
N ALA A 100 -11.09 -4.78 5.15
CA ALA A 100 -11.94 -3.79 4.50
C ALA A 100 -11.32 -2.38 4.50
N VAL A 101 -10.71 -1.97 5.61
CA VAL A 101 -10.00 -0.67 5.73
C VAL A 101 -8.83 -0.61 4.75
N ILE A 102 -8.05 -1.69 4.62
CA ILE A 102 -6.92 -1.75 3.67
C ILE A 102 -7.41 -1.68 2.23
N CYS A 103 -8.48 -2.42 1.89
CA CYS A 103 -9.08 -2.34 0.56
C CYS A 103 -9.57 -0.93 0.25
N LEU A 104 -10.22 -0.26 1.21
CA LEU A 104 -10.66 1.13 1.05
C LEU A 104 -9.47 2.06 0.82
N ALA A 105 -8.38 1.91 1.58
CA ALA A 105 -7.17 2.71 1.40
C ALA A 105 -6.57 2.54 -0.01
N LEU A 106 -6.49 1.29 -0.51
CA LEU A 106 -6.03 1.00 -1.88
C LEU A 106 -6.93 1.65 -2.94
N ILE A 107 -8.25 1.61 -2.77
CA ILE A 107 -9.21 2.26 -3.68
C ILE A 107 -9.00 3.77 -3.67
N VAL A 108 -8.85 4.38 -2.49
CA VAL A 108 -8.61 5.83 -2.36
C VAL A 108 -7.29 6.22 -3.04
N LEU A 109 -6.22 5.43 -2.86
CA LEU A 109 -4.94 5.67 -3.54
C LEU A 109 -5.09 5.59 -5.07
N ALA A 110 -5.83 4.61 -5.60
CA ALA A 110 -6.12 4.51 -7.02
C ALA A 110 -6.93 5.72 -7.52
N ALA A 111 -7.94 6.15 -6.76
CA ALA A 111 -8.77 7.30 -7.11
C ALA A 111 -7.96 8.61 -7.12
N ILE A 112 -7.07 8.81 -6.15
CA ILE A 112 -6.15 9.97 -6.10
C ILE A 112 -5.27 10.00 -7.35
N GLN A 113 -4.78 8.86 -7.84
CA GLN A 113 -3.99 8.84 -9.08
C GLN A 113 -4.78 9.19 -10.32
N VAL A 114 -5.98 8.65 -10.45
CA VAL A 114 -6.85 8.98 -11.59
C VAL A 114 -7.21 10.47 -11.55
N ALA A 115 -7.53 11.01 -10.38
CA ALA A 115 -7.80 12.44 -10.21
C ALA A 115 -6.58 13.29 -10.60
N ARG A 116 -5.36 12.86 -10.27
CA ARG A 116 -4.13 13.55 -10.67
C ARG A 116 -3.88 13.49 -12.17
N LEU A 117 -4.15 12.35 -12.80
CA LEU A 117 -4.06 12.22 -14.25
C LEU A 117 -5.03 13.21 -14.93
N VAL A 118 -6.27 13.27 -14.45
CA VAL A 118 -7.29 14.22 -14.97
C VAL A 118 -6.88 15.68 -14.74
N ASP A 119 -6.44 16.06 -13.53
CA ASP A 119 -5.99 17.42 -13.25
C ASP A 119 -4.87 17.86 -14.18
N LYS A 120 -3.96 16.94 -14.50
CA LYS A 120 -2.78 17.26 -15.29
C LYS A 120 -3.02 17.28 -16.79
N GLU A 121 -3.80 16.34 -17.32
CA GLU A 121 -4.01 16.18 -18.76
C GLU A 121 -5.26 16.91 -19.27
N ILE A 122 -6.23 17.19 -18.41
CA ILE A 122 -7.52 17.82 -18.81
C ILE A 122 -7.64 19.24 -18.28
N ILE A 123 -7.30 19.47 -17.01
CA ILE A 123 -7.57 20.76 -16.33
C ILE A 123 -6.32 21.67 -16.37
N GLU A 124 -5.13 21.10 -16.47
CA GLU A 124 -3.83 21.78 -16.49
C GLU A 124 -3.57 22.71 -15.28
N THR A 125 -4.30 22.53 -14.17
CA THR A 125 -4.28 23.47 -13.05
C THR A 125 -3.13 23.27 -12.06
N PHE A 126 -2.39 22.16 -12.14
CA PHE A 126 -1.29 21.77 -11.23
C PHE A 126 -1.61 21.79 -9.72
N LEU A 127 -2.85 22.11 -9.33
CA LEU A 127 -3.31 22.28 -7.95
C LEU A 127 -3.27 20.95 -7.18
N MET A 128 -3.50 19.81 -7.86
CA MET A 128 -3.47 18.51 -7.21
C MET A 128 -2.07 18.00 -6.90
N ASN A 129 -1.01 18.68 -7.34
CA ASN A 129 0.36 18.18 -7.18
C ASN A 129 0.79 18.10 -5.72
N GLU A 130 0.54 19.14 -4.93
CA GLU A 130 0.87 19.16 -3.50
C GLU A 130 -0.10 18.30 -2.70
N PHE A 131 -1.40 18.39 -2.99
CA PHE A 131 -2.42 17.54 -2.35
C PHE A 131 -2.11 16.05 -2.53
N TYR A 132 -1.69 15.65 -3.72
CA TYR A 132 -1.27 14.29 -4.02
C TYR A 132 -0.11 13.82 -3.14
N LYS A 133 0.98 14.61 -3.08
CA LYS A 133 2.19 14.23 -2.35
C LYS A 133 1.86 14.02 -0.88
N THR A 134 1.15 14.97 -0.29
CA THR A 134 0.73 14.89 1.10
C THR A 134 -0.22 13.71 1.32
N SER A 135 -1.24 13.55 0.48
CA SER A 135 -2.26 12.51 0.67
C SER A 135 -1.71 11.10 0.60
N ILE A 136 -0.83 10.80 -0.37
CA ILE A 136 -0.23 9.47 -0.48
C ILE A 136 0.68 9.18 0.73
N SER A 137 1.55 10.11 1.10
CA SER A 137 2.41 9.94 2.27
C SER A 137 1.59 9.78 3.55
N THR A 138 0.56 10.59 3.75
CA THR A 138 -0.34 10.52 4.90
C THR A 138 -1.07 9.19 4.94
N LEU A 139 -1.65 8.72 3.82
CA LEU A 139 -2.34 7.43 3.77
C LEU A 139 -1.40 6.26 4.07
N ASN A 140 -0.17 6.29 3.56
CA ASN A 140 0.81 5.26 3.84
C ASN A 140 1.22 5.25 5.32
N ILE A 141 1.49 6.42 5.92
CA ILE A 141 1.81 6.54 7.35
C ILE A 141 0.63 6.06 8.20
N LEU A 142 -0.59 6.55 7.93
CA LEU A 142 -1.79 6.15 8.68
C LEU A 142 -2.04 4.65 8.59
N THR A 143 -1.89 4.08 7.39
CA THR A 143 -2.02 2.64 7.19
C THR A 143 -0.98 1.93 8.03
N TRP A 144 0.31 2.25 7.90
CA TRP A 144 1.41 1.69 8.70
C TRP A 144 1.16 1.75 10.20
N SER A 145 0.82 2.92 10.72
CA SER A 145 0.52 3.11 12.15
C SER A 145 -0.64 2.23 12.59
N TYR A 146 -1.71 2.15 11.80
CA TYR A 146 -2.85 1.26 12.08
C TYR A 146 -2.42 -0.21 12.13
N ILE A 147 -1.61 -0.69 11.17
CA ILE A 147 -1.11 -2.08 11.15
C ILE A 147 -0.36 -2.39 12.45
N VAL A 148 0.60 -1.53 12.80
CA VAL A 148 1.46 -1.72 13.96
C VAL A 148 0.62 -1.77 15.23
N VAL A 149 -0.23 -0.76 15.46
CA VAL A 149 -1.08 -0.69 16.66
C VAL A 149 -1.98 -1.91 16.78
N MET A 150 -2.67 -2.30 15.70
CA MET A 150 -3.58 -3.44 15.72
C MET A 150 -2.85 -4.77 15.96
N THR A 151 -1.65 -4.93 15.40
CA THR A 151 -0.82 -6.13 15.61
C THR A 151 -0.32 -6.24 17.05
N TYR A 152 0.10 -5.12 17.64
CA TYR A 152 0.51 -5.06 19.05
C TYR A 152 -0.68 -5.32 19.99
N ALA A 153 -1.84 -4.69 19.73
CA ALA A 153 -3.05 -4.88 20.52
C ALA A 153 -3.50 -6.35 20.55
N ARG A 154 -3.54 -7.02 19.38
CA ARG A 154 -3.89 -8.46 19.32
C ARG A 154 -2.93 -9.33 20.11
N LYS A 155 -1.62 -9.12 19.99
CA LYS A 155 -0.62 -9.86 20.76
C LYS A 155 -0.72 -9.62 22.27
N SER A 156 -1.11 -8.42 22.69
CA SER A 156 -1.32 -8.12 24.11
C SER A 156 -2.51 -8.90 24.68
N ILE A 157 -3.63 -8.96 23.94
CA ILE A 157 -4.82 -9.71 24.31
C ILE A 157 -4.52 -11.21 24.41
N GLU A 158 -3.81 -11.79 23.43
CA GLU A 158 -3.44 -13.20 23.44
C GLU A 158 -2.55 -13.59 24.63
N ARG A 159 -1.62 -12.73 25.04
CA ARG A 159 -0.79 -12.97 26.23
C ARG A 159 -1.61 -12.97 27.51
N ASN A 160 -2.55 -12.03 27.64
CA ASN A 160 -3.39 -11.92 28.82
C ASN A 160 -4.28 -13.17 28.99
N ASN A 161 -4.82 -13.70 27.88
CA ASN A 161 -5.64 -14.91 27.91
C ASN A 161 -4.86 -16.18 28.28
N ARG A 162 -3.56 -16.27 27.97
CA ARG A 162 -2.69 -17.41 28.36
C ARG A 162 -2.22 -17.34 29.82
N GLY A 163 -2.23 -16.16 30.43
CA GLY A 163 -1.89 -16.00 31.85
C GLY A 163 -3.05 -16.35 32.80
N ASN A 164 -4.27 -16.42 32.27
CA ASN A 164 -5.49 -16.72 33.03
C ASN A 164 -6.00 -18.16 32.87
N SER A 165 -5.25 -19.02 32.15
CA SER A 165 -5.53 -20.44 31.92
C SER A 165 -4.53 -21.32 32.65
#